data_AF-A0A1C5NQG6-F1
#
_entry.id   AF-A0A1C5NQG6-F1
#
_cell.length_a   1.000
_cell.length_b   1.000
_cell.length_c   1.000
_cell.angle_alpha   90.00
_cell.angle_beta   90.00
_cell.angle_gamma   90.00
#
_symmetry.space_group_name_H-M   'P 1'
#
loop_
_entity.id
_entity.type
_entity.pdbx_description
1 polymer ?
#
loop_
_entity_poly.entity_id
_entity_poly.type
_entity_poly.pdbx_seq_one_letter_code
_entity_poly.pdbx_strand_id
1 'polypeptide(L)'
;MPEGAEGVELAWTSSDDKIATVDKDGNVKAVAEGKATLTVTATQGSGDSAVTKTATVDVTVIKDGGTDPEPEKPVVLTGVKASVKKADLKVGETTKATAKITPEKAENVTFAWASSDKKVATVDADGNVKAVGKGTAKLTVTATQGSGADAVKVTDTVKVTVTKDGGQTPQEDGKTPPKTGDETAPFFPFVLALAAGAVVMITRKKNG
;
A
#
# COMPACT_ATOMS: atom_id res chain seq x y z
N MET A 1 47.92 -18.56 -33.90
CA MET A 1 48.25 -19.43 -32.76
C MET A 1 49.72 -19.77 -32.91
N PRO A 2 50.66 -19.20 -32.13
CA PRO A 2 52.05 -19.59 -32.29
C PRO A 2 52.25 -21.01 -31.76
N GLU A 3 53.10 -21.70 -32.49
CA GLU A 3 53.37 -23.12 -32.53
C GLU A 3 54.55 -23.48 -31.62
N GLY A 4 54.49 -24.64 -30.96
CA GLY A 4 55.67 -25.32 -30.40
C GLY A 4 56.14 -24.86 -29.01
N ALA A 5 55.58 -25.47 -27.96
CA ALA A 5 56.24 -25.61 -26.67
C ALA A 5 56.08 -27.07 -26.19
N GLU A 6 56.50 -28.03 -27.00
CA GLU A 6 56.63 -29.41 -26.51
C GLU A 6 57.83 -29.46 -25.54
N GLY A 7 57.61 -30.01 -24.35
CA GLY A 7 58.61 -30.11 -23.28
C GLY A 7 58.64 -28.96 -22.28
N VAL A 8 57.57 -28.15 -22.19
CA VAL A 8 57.38 -27.19 -21.09
C VAL A 8 56.41 -27.77 -20.05
N GLU A 9 56.88 -27.95 -18.83
CA GLU A 9 56.08 -28.36 -17.69
C GLU A 9 55.61 -27.12 -16.89
N LEU A 10 54.34 -27.09 -16.51
CA LEU A 10 53.78 -26.02 -15.68
C LEU A 10 53.47 -26.53 -14.28
N ALA A 11 53.97 -25.81 -13.27
CA ALA A 11 53.66 -26.06 -11.86
C ALA A 11 52.97 -24.83 -11.26
N TRP A 12 51.77 -25.04 -10.72
CA TRP A 12 50.96 -24.00 -10.05
C TRP A 12 51.00 -24.19 -8.54
N THR A 13 51.11 -23.09 -7.81
CA THR A 13 51.08 -23.09 -6.34
C THR A 13 50.31 -21.88 -5.83
N SER A 14 49.67 -22.03 -4.67
CA SER A 14 49.07 -20.93 -3.91
C SER A 14 49.91 -20.64 -2.67
N SER A 15 50.04 -19.36 -2.32
CA SER A 15 50.62 -18.97 -1.02
C SER A 15 49.71 -19.34 0.16
N ASP A 16 48.39 -19.50 -0.06
CA ASP A 16 47.42 -19.88 0.95
C ASP A 16 46.19 -20.58 0.35
N ASP A 17 46.21 -21.92 0.37
CA ASP A 17 45.11 -22.78 -0.10
C ASP A 17 43.82 -22.64 0.73
N LYS A 18 43.87 -22.00 1.92
CA LYS A 18 42.67 -21.68 2.69
C LYS A 18 41.94 -20.47 2.15
N ILE A 19 42.60 -19.63 1.35
CA ILE A 19 42.03 -18.43 0.72
C ILE A 19 41.67 -18.72 -0.73
N ALA A 20 42.62 -19.25 -1.51
CA ALA A 20 42.40 -19.62 -2.90
C ALA A 20 43.29 -20.81 -3.29
N THR A 21 42.70 -21.80 -3.97
CA THR A 21 43.42 -22.97 -4.50
C THR A 21 43.55 -22.87 -6.02
N VAL A 22 44.63 -23.40 -6.58
CA VAL A 22 44.83 -23.50 -8.03
C VAL A 22 45.18 -24.94 -8.41
N ASP A 23 44.59 -25.48 -9.47
CA ASP A 23 44.88 -26.83 -9.95
C ASP A 23 46.01 -26.86 -11.00
N LYS A 24 46.41 -28.07 -11.41
CA LYS A 24 47.46 -28.31 -12.41
C LYS A 24 47.16 -27.70 -13.79
N ASP A 25 45.90 -27.45 -14.10
CA ASP A 25 45.46 -26.87 -15.37
C ASP A 25 45.32 -25.33 -15.26
N GLY A 26 45.59 -24.76 -14.08
CA GLY A 26 45.52 -23.33 -13.80
C GLY A 26 44.14 -22.82 -13.38
N ASN A 27 43.18 -23.70 -13.07
CA ASN A 27 41.86 -23.26 -12.62
C ASN A 27 41.91 -22.84 -11.14
N VAL A 28 41.35 -21.67 -10.85
CA VAL A 28 41.37 -21.08 -9.51
C VAL A 28 40.01 -21.25 -8.83
N LYS A 29 40.01 -21.71 -7.59
CA LYS A 29 38.84 -21.79 -6.72
C LYS A 29 39.04 -20.92 -5.49
N ALA A 30 38.10 -20.01 -5.24
CA ALA A 30 38.02 -19.27 -4.00
C ALA A 30 37.58 -20.19 -2.84
N VAL A 31 38.20 -20.03 -1.68
CA VAL A 31 37.94 -20.83 -0.48
C VAL A 31 37.44 -19.94 0.67
N ALA A 32 38.15 -18.86 0.98
CA ALA A 32 37.76 -17.93 2.05
C ALA A 32 38.23 -16.51 1.77
N GLU A 33 37.64 -15.55 2.48
CA GLU A 33 38.04 -14.14 2.36
C GLU A 33 39.50 -13.94 2.79
N GLY A 34 40.24 -13.16 2.00
CA GLY A 34 41.65 -12.92 2.25
C GLY A 34 42.44 -12.63 0.98
N LYS A 35 43.76 -12.56 1.14
CA LYS A 35 44.71 -12.35 0.04
C LYS A 35 45.61 -13.57 -0.08
N ALA A 36 45.73 -14.11 -1.29
CA ALA A 36 46.67 -15.16 -1.64
C ALA A 36 47.38 -14.79 -2.94
N THR A 37 48.64 -15.18 -3.09
CA THR A 37 49.40 -15.02 -4.32
C THR A 37 49.50 -16.39 -4.99
N LEU A 38 49.06 -16.49 -6.24
CA LEU A 38 49.24 -17.68 -7.04
C LEU A 38 50.52 -17.55 -7.88
N THR A 39 51.30 -18.61 -7.94
CA THR A 39 52.56 -18.66 -8.69
C THR A 39 52.51 -19.77 -9.72
N VAL A 40 52.82 -19.45 -10.97
CA VAL A 40 53.08 -20.42 -12.03
C VAL A 40 54.57 -20.46 -12.34
N THR A 41 55.12 -21.67 -12.41
CA THR A 41 56.49 -21.94 -12.85
C THR A 41 56.44 -22.72 -14.15
N ALA A 42 57.02 -22.18 -15.20
CA ALA A 42 57.23 -22.86 -16.47
C ALA A 42 58.66 -23.38 -16.54
N THR A 43 58.82 -24.68 -16.75
CA THR A 43 60.11 -25.37 -16.81
C THR A 43 60.29 -25.97 -18.20
N GLN A 44 61.34 -25.59 -18.93
CA GLN A 44 61.68 -26.18 -20.22
C GLN A 44 62.91 -27.08 -20.08
N GLY A 45 62.79 -28.33 -20.53
CA GLY A 45 63.87 -29.33 -20.43
C GLY A 45 63.91 -30.05 -19.08
N SER A 46 64.90 -30.94 -18.91
CA SER A 46 65.04 -31.80 -17.73
C SER A 46 66.48 -31.84 -17.22
N GLY A 47 66.67 -32.09 -15.91
CA GLY A 47 67.99 -32.14 -15.29
C GLY A 47 68.63 -30.76 -15.11
N ASP A 48 69.96 -30.70 -14.94
CA ASP A 48 70.69 -29.46 -14.65
C ASP A 48 70.63 -28.38 -15.75
N SER A 49 70.18 -28.73 -16.95
CA SER A 49 70.00 -27.78 -18.08
C SER A 49 68.57 -27.21 -18.17
N ALA A 50 67.69 -27.53 -17.21
CA ALA A 50 66.33 -27.03 -17.20
C ALA A 50 66.30 -25.51 -16.99
N VAL A 51 65.46 -24.83 -17.79
CA VAL A 51 65.26 -23.39 -17.69
C VAL A 51 63.89 -23.14 -17.06
N THR A 52 63.87 -22.43 -15.93
CA THR A 52 62.62 -22.08 -15.23
C THR A 52 62.31 -20.60 -15.35
N LYS A 53 61.04 -20.26 -15.58
CA LYS A 53 60.51 -18.90 -15.41
C LYS A 53 59.27 -18.92 -14.53
N THR A 54 59.13 -17.92 -13.68
CA THR A 54 58.00 -17.78 -12.76
C THR A 54 57.18 -16.53 -13.06
N ALA A 55 55.87 -16.62 -12.89
CA ALA A 55 54.98 -15.47 -12.85
C ALA A 55 54.05 -15.58 -11.63
N THR A 56 53.71 -14.44 -11.04
CA THR A 56 52.86 -14.36 -9.84
C THR A 56 51.64 -13.50 -10.11
N VAL A 57 50.51 -13.86 -9.51
CA VAL A 57 49.28 -13.06 -9.52
C VAL A 57 48.71 -12.97 -8.11
N ASP A 58 48.43 -11.74 -7.66
CA ASP A 58 47.77 -11.50 -6.38
C ASP A 58 46.25 -11.66 -6.55
N VAL A 59 45.68 -12.57 -5.76
CA VAL A 59 44.25 -12.84 -5.69
C VAL A 59 43.72 -12.30 -4.38
N THR A 60 42.76 -11.39 -4.46
CA THR A 60 41.98 -10.97 -3.29
C THR A 60 40.62 -11.63 -3.37
N VAL A 61 40.38 -12.60 -2.51
CA VAL A 61 39.05 -13.17 -2.31
C VAL A 61 38.32 -12.23 -1.35
N ILE A 62 37.41 -11.45 -1.90
CA ILE A 62 36.46 -10.71 -1.07
C ILE A 62 35.34 -11.69 -0.70
N LYS A 63 34.85 -11.59 0.54
CA LYS A 63 33.54 -12.14 0.88
C LYS A 63 32.59 -11.61 -0.18
N ASP A 64 31.84 -12.50 -0.83
CA ASP A 64 30.77 -12.06 -1.73
C ASP A 64 29.96 -11.03 -0.94
N GLY A 65 29.94 -9.80 -1.45
CA GLY A 65 29.31 -8.66 -0.82
C GLY A 65 27.79 -8.78 -0.83
N GLY A 66 27.26 -10.00 -0.77
CA GLY A 66 25.96 -10.30 -0.23
C GLY A 66 25.88 -9.64 1.13
N THR A 67 25.43 -8.40 1.12
CA THR A 67 24.62 -7.85 2.18
C THR A 67 23.54 -8.89 2.40
N ASP A 68 23.75 -9.80 3.36
CA ASP A 68 22.65 -10.48 3.99
C ASP A 68 21.67 -9.36 4.34
N PRO A 69 20.48 -9.29 3.70
CA PRO A 69 19.57 -8.19 3.96
C PRO A 69 19.27 -8.31 5.45
N GLU A 70 19.86 -7.40 6.25
CA GLU A 70 19.56 -7.30 7.66
C GLU A 70 18.04 -7.33 7.77
N PRO A 71 17.46 -8.29 8.52
CA PRO A 71 16.03 -8.50 8.51
C PRO A 71 15.35 -7.16 8.80
N GLU A 72 14.69 -6.59 7.80
CA GLU A 72 14.10 -5.27 7.94
C GLU A 72 13.13 -5.34 9.11
N LYS A 73 13.43 -4.56 10.16
CA LYS A 73 12.60 -4.51 11.36
C LYS A 73 11.14 -4.29 10.92
N PRO A 74 10.19 -5.13 11.38
CA PRO A 74 8.82 -5.05 10.90
C PRO A 74 8.25 -3.66 11.15
N VAL A 75 7.69 -3.07 10.10
CA VAL A 75 7.08 -1.74 10.15
C VAL A 75 5.73 -1.88 10.84
N VAL A 76 5.67 -1.43 12.10
CA VAL A 76 4.46 -1.51 12.92
C VAL A 76 3.60 -0.26 12.72
N LEU A 77 2.30 -0.48 12.48
CA LEU A 77 1.27 0.53 12.39
C LEU A 77 1.14 1.24 13.75
N THR A 78 1.34 2.55 13.76
CA THR A 78 1.29 3.37 14.99
C THR A 78 0.15 4.38 14.98
N GLY A 79 -0.38 4.71 13.81
CA GLY A 79 -1.46 5.68 13.69
C GLY A 79 -2.27 5.55 12.41
N VAL A 80 -3.47 6.10 12.47
CA VAL A 80 -4.34 6.32 11.31
C VAL A 80 -4.92 7.73 11.42
N LYS A 81 -5.07 8.41 10.29
CA LYS A 81 -5.69 9.72 10.17
C LYS A 81 -6.89 9.66 9.24
N ALA A 82 -8.07 9.95 9.76
CA ALA A 82 -9.31 10.02 8.99
C ALA A 82 -9.55 11.43 8.45
N SER A 83 -9.96 11.51 7.19
CA SER A 83 -10.29 12.76 6.50
C SER A 83 -11.52 12.58 5.60
N VAL A 84 -12.27 13.64 5.34
CA VAL A 84 -13.34 13.69 4.34
C VAL A 84 -13.09 14.84 3.39
N LYS A 85 -13.45 14.68 2.11
CA LYS A 85 -13.33 15.78 1.13
C LYS A 85 -14.23 16.97 1.45
N LYS A 86 -15.40 16.69 2.04
CA LYS A 86 -16.42 17.67 2.41
C LYS A 86 -17.07 17.21 3.71
N ALA A 87 -16.97 18.03 4.76
CA ALA A 87 -17.55 17.73 6.07
C ALA A 87 -19.03 18.12 6.15
N ASP A 88 -19.41 19.20 5.45
CA ASP A 88 -20.78 19.70 5.42
C ASP A 88 -21.51 19.21 4.17
N LEU A 89 -22.55 18.41 4.35
CA LEU A 89 -23.31 17.77 3.30
C LEU A 89 -24.76 18.23 3.34
N LYS A 90 -25.41 18.20 2.18
CA LYS A 90 -26.86 18.26 2.08
C LYS A 90 -27.43 16.85 2.05
N VAL A 91 -28.65 16.66 2.53
CA VAL A 91 -29.33 15.35 2.42
C VAL A 91 -29.30 14.86 0.97
N GLY A 92 -28.92 13.60 0.77
CA GLY A 92 -28.75 12.99 -0.56
C GLY A 92 -27.35 13.14 -1.17
N GLU A 93 -26.53 14.09 -0.71
CA GLU A 93 -25.14 14.22 -1.17
C GLU A 93 -24.27 13.04 -0.73
N THR A 94 -23.21 12.82 -1.50
CA THR A 94 -22.16 11.84 -1.19
C THR A 94 -20.80 12.53 -1.07
N THR A 95 -19.92 11.95 -0.26
CA THR A 95 -18.53 12.38 -0.14
C THR A 95 -17.64 11.16 0.08
N LYS A 96 -16.33 11.34 -0.11
CA LYS A 96 -15.35 10.26 0.14
C LYS A 96 -14.64 10.52 1.47
N ALA A 97 -14.69 9.55 2.36
CA ALA A 97 -13.81 9.45 3.51
C ALA A 97 -12.53 8.69 3.11
N THR A 98 -11.39 9.16 3.58
CA THR A 98 -10.09 8.55 3.36
C THR A 98 -9.36 8.35 4.68
N ALA A 99 -8.51 7.34 4.73
CA ALA A 99 -7.66 7.03 5.87
C ALA A 99 -6.20 7.00 5.41
N LYS A 100 -5.33 7.66 6.17
CA LYS A 100 -3.87 7.64 5.96
C LYS A 100 -3.18 7.02 7.16
N ILE A 101 -2.35 6.01 6.94
CA ILE A 101 -1.64 5.29 8.00
C ILE A 101 -0.25 5.86 8.25
N THR A 102 0.21 5.71 9.47
CA THR A 102 1.58 6.07 9.88
C THR A 102 2.21 4.89 10.60
N PRO A 103 3.43 4.48 10.21
CA PRO A 103 4.15 4.87 8.98
C PRO A 103 3.46 4.35 7.70
N GLU A 104 3.69 5.02 6.56
CA GLU A 104 3.06 4.68 5.28
C GLU A 104 3.49 3.31 4.72
N LYS A 105 4.66 2.81 5.14
CA LYS A 105 5.20 1.49 4.75
C LYS A 105 4.61 0.33 5.59
N ALA A 106 3.66 0.57 6.49
CA ALA A 106 3.04 -0.52 7.24
C ALA A 106 2.19 -1.39 6.30
N GLU A 107 2.53 -2.68 6.22
CA GLU A 107 1.86 -3.66 5.34
C GLU A 107 0.79 -4.46 6.09
N ASN A 108 -0.02 -5.23 5.35
CA ASN A 108 -1.10 -6.06 5.88
C ASN A 108 -2.13 -5.28 6.72
N VAL A 109 -2.41 -4.04 6.30
CA VAL A 109 -3.38 -3.17 6.96
C VAL A 109 -4.73 -3.24 6.26
N THR A 110 -5.77 -3.53 7.02
CA THR A 110 -7.17 -3.51 6.58
C THR A 110 -7.91 -2.35 7.24
N PHE A 111 -8.92 -1.80 6.56
CA PHE A 111 -9.74 -0.70 7.07
C PHE A 111 -11.18 -1.13 7.28
N ALA A 112 -11.77 -0.70 8.38
CA ALA A 112 -13.20 -0.84 8.66
C ALA A 112 -13.79 0.51 9.05
N TRP A 113 -14.89 0.90 8.40
CA TRP A 113 -15.59 2.15 8.67
C TRP A 113 -16.91 1.91 9.40
N ALA A 114 -17.24 2.81 10.32
CA ALA A 114 -18.52 2.82 11.02
C ALA A 114 -19.04 4.25 11.18
N SER A 115 -20.36 4.42 11.08
CA SER A 115 -21.03 5.67 11.42
C SER A 115 -21.69 5.57 12.78
N SER A 116 -21.56 6.62 13.59
CA SER A 116 -22.27 6.73 14.87
C SER A 116 -23.79 6.83 14.71
N ASP A 117 -24.27 7.36 13.57
CA ASP A 117 -25.70 7.48 13.28
C ASP A 117 -25.98 7.28 11.78
N LYS A 118 -26.49 6.10 11.43
CA LYS A 118 -26.85 5.72 10.06
C LYS A 118 -28.06 6.49 9.52
N LYS A 119 -28.90 7.09 10.38
CA LYS A 119 -30.02 7.94 9.96
C LYS A 119 -29.54 9.33 9.52
N VAL A 120 -28.36 9.75 9.95
CA VAL A 120 -27.72 11.00 9.53
C VAL A 120 -26.78 10.76 8.35
N ALA A 121 -25.84 9.83 8.48
CA ALA A 121 -24.91 9.49 7.41
C ALA A 121 -24.52 8.01 7.46
N THR A 122 -24.43 7.39 6.29
CA THR A 122 -23.92 6.02 6.13
C THR A 122 -22.54 6.06 5.49
N VAL A 123 -21.71 5.07 5.79
CA VAL A 123 -20.39 4.87 5.18
C VAL A 123 -20.23 3.39 4.84
N ASP A 124 -19.74 3.08 3.65
CA ASP A 124 -19.44 1.71 3.23
C ASP A 124 -17.98 1.31 3.54
N ALA A 125 -17.62 0.07 3.22
CA ALA A 125 -16.26 -0.46 3.45
C ALA A 125 -15.19 0.31 2.66
N ASP A 126 -15.55 0.86 1.50
CA ASP A 126 -14.65 1.65 0.66
C ASP A 126 -14.52 3.11 1.14
N GLY A 127 -15.26 3.52 2.17
CA GLY A 127 -15.27 4.89 2.67
C GLY A 127 -16.14 5.85 1.85
N ASN A 128 -17.08 5.37 1.04
CA ASN A 128 -18.09 6.22 0.41
C ASN A 128 -19.16 6.57 1.45
N VAL A 129 -19.36 7.87 1.65
CA VAL A 129 -20.29 8.40 2.65
C VAL A 129 -21.52 8.94 1.93
N LYS A 130 -22.72 8.55 2.38
CA LYS A 130 -24.00 9.09 1.91
C LYS A 130 -24.73 9.79 3.04
N ALA A 131 -25.12 11.04 2.80
CA ALA A 131 -25.96 11.82 3.69
C ALA A 131 -27.42 11.35 3.60
N VAL A 132 -28.00 10.96 4.73
CA VAL A 132 -29.35 10.37 4.82
C VAL A 132 -30.33 11.35 5.47
N GLY A 133 -29.91 12.05 6.53
CA GLY A 133 -30.80 12.90 7.31
C GLY A 133 -30.05 14.02 8.00
N LYS A 134 -30.77 15.10 8.35
CA LYS A 134 -30.18 16.26 9.03
C LYS A 134 -29.62 15.87 10.39
N GLY A 135 -28.40 16.31 10.69
CA GLY A 135 -27.75 16.08 11.97
C GLY A 135 -26.23 16.06 11.84
N THR A 136 -25.54 15.58 12.86
CA THR A 136 -24.08 15.38 12.82
C THR A 136 -23.79 13.92 13.12
N ALA A 137 -22.96 13.29 12.29
CA ALA A 137 -22.51 11.92 12.47
C ALA A 137 -20.99 11.89 12.60
N LYS A 138 -20.49 10.97 13.44
CA LYS A 138 -19.07 10.68 13.61
C LYS A 138 -18.77 9.40 12.84
N LEU A 139 -17.91 9.51 11.84
CA LEU A 139 -17.36 8.37 11.11
C LEU A 139 -16.09 7.93 11.81
N THR A 140 -16.00 6.64 12.11
CA THR A 140 -14.85 6.00 12.77
C THR A 140 -14.21 5.07 11.78
N VAL A 141 -12.90 5.21 11.56
CA VAL A 141 -12.09 4.21 10.86
C VAL A 141 -11.28 3.42 11.86
N THR A 142 -11.24 2.12 11.68
CA THR A 142 -10.34 1.22 12.38
C THR A 142 -9.36 0.64 11.36
N ALA A 143 -8.07 0.93 11.51
CA ALA A 143 -7.02 0.30 10.76
C ALA A 143 -6.47 -0.88 11.58
N THR A 144 -6.47 -2.08 11.00
CA THR A 144 -5.99 -3.31 11.64
C THR A 144 -4.83 -3.86 10.85
N GLN A 145 -3.65 -3.93 11.48
CA GLN A 145 -2.49 -4.60 10.91
C GLN A 145 -2.41 -6.05 11.40
N GLY A 146 -2.30 -6.99 10.46
CA GLY A 146 -2.22 -8.42 10.76
C GLY A 146 -3.58 -9.05 11.11
N SER A 147 -3.55 -10.20 11.79
CA SER A 147 -4.74 -10.96 12.15
C SER A 147 -4.56 -11.67 13.50
N GLY A 148 -5.65 -12.13 14.11
CA GLY A 148 -5.60 -12.84 15.40
C GLY A 148 -5.40 -11.91 16.61
N ALA A 149 -4.83 -12.47 17.69
CA ALA A 149 -4.65 -11.78 18.96
C ALA A 149 -3.54 -10.70 18.92
N ASP A 150 -2.53 -10.90 18.07
CA ASP A 150 -1.39 -9.98 17.90
C ASP A 150 -1.69 -8.83 16.93
N ALA A 151 -2.93 -8.74 16.42
CA ALA A 151 -3.31 -7.70 15.48
C ALA A 151 -3.25 -6.31 16.13
N VAL A 152 -2.53 -5.39 15.51
CA VAL A 152 -2.44 -4.01 15.96
C VAL A 152 -3.62 -3.23 15.41
N LYS A 153 -4.37 -2.58 16.30
CA LYS A 153 -5.55 -1.79 15.94
C LYS A 153 -5.37 -0.34 16.35
N VAL A 154 -5.54 0.56 15.40
CA VAL A 154 -5.59 2.00 15.63
C VAL A 154 -6.87 2.57 15.05
N THR A 155 -7.45 3.55 15.73
CA THR A 155 -8.71 4.16 15.34
C THR A 155 -8.58 5.66 15.25
N ASP A 156 -9.21 6.26 14.26
CA ASP A 156 -9.42 7.71 14.20
C ASP A 156 -10.83 8.03 13.74
N THR A 157 -11.26 9.26 13.97
CA THR A 157 -12.62 9.69 13.71
C THR A 157 -12.69 11.02 12.99
N VAL A 158 -13.69 11.15 12.12
CA VAL A 158 -13.99 12.38 11.39
C VAL A 158 -15.48 12.68 11.49
N LYS A 159 -15.83 13.96 11.63
CA LYS A 159 -17.23 14.40 11.75
C LYS A 159 -17.75 14.84 10.40
N VAL A 160 -19.02 14.51 10.15
CA VAL A 160 -19.80 15.05 9.03
C VAL A 160 -21.08 15.68 9.57
N THR A 161 -21.47 16.81 8.99
CA THR A 161 -22.68 17.54 9.34
C THR A 161 -23.59 17.57 8.12
N VAL A 162 -24.84 17.17 8.29
CA VAL A 162 -25.84 17.14 7.23
C VAL A 162 -26.89 18.21 7.48
N THR A 163 -27.09 19.09 6.51
CA THR A 163 -28.12 20.13 6.54
C THR A 163 -29.30 19.76 5.63
N LYS A 164 -30.50 20.26 5.97
CA LYS A 164 -31.66 20.17 5.09
C LYS A 164 -31.49 21.24 4.00
N ASP A 165 -30.79 20.91 2.93
CA ASP A 165 -30.92 21.69 1.68
C ASP A 165 -30.42 20.95 0.44
N GLY A 166 -30.84 19.69 0.27
CA GLY A 166 -30.65 18.92 -0.97
C GLY A 166 -32.00 18.35 -1.34
N GLY A 167 -32.76 19.07 -2.16
CA GLY A 167 -34.04 18.61 -2.64
C GLY A 167 -33.89 17.32 -3.42
N GLN A 168 -34.27 16.20 -2.82
CA GLN A 168 -34.88 15.08 -3.50
C GLN A 168 -36.04 14.61 -2.62
N THR A 169 -37.23 14.70 -3.18
CA THR A 169 -38.41 13.93 -2.77
C THR A 169 -38.02 12.47 -2.55
N PRO A 170 -38.62 11.76 -1.59
CA PRO A 170 -38.43 10.31 -1.49
C PRO A 170 -38.71 9.70 -2.87
N GLN A 171 -37.69 9.09 -3.48
CA GLN A 171 -37.94 8.18 -4.60
C GLN A 171 -38.61 6.97 -3.95
N GLU A 172 -39.94 6.94 -4.02
CA GLU A 172 -40.75 5.77 -3.73
C GLU A 172 -40.13 4.62 -4.53
N ASP A 173 -39.61 3.61 -3.83
CA ASP A 173 -39.22 2.36 -4.46
C ASP A 173 -40.42 1.88 -5.29
N GLY A 174 -40.25 1.82 -6.60
CA GLY A 174 -41.23 1.36 -7.56
C GLY A 174 -41.53 -0.12 -7.40
N LYS A 175 -42.15 -0.49 -6.28
CA LYS A 175 -42.82 -1.78 -6.11
C LYS A 175 -44.26 -1.48 -5.78
N THR A 176 -45.06 -1.45 -6.85
CA THR A 176 -46.51 -1.44 -6.79
C THR A 176 -46.98 -2.46 -5.75
N PRO A 177 -47.69 -2.04 -4.69
CA PRO A 177 -48.49 -2.97 -3.90
C PRO A 177 -49.59 -3.51 -4.82
N PRO A 178 -49.88 -4.82 -4.82
CA PRO A 178 -50.98 -5.35 -5.61
C PRO A 178 -52.29 -4.70 -5.14
N LYS A 179 -53.07 -4.16 -6.09
CA LYS A 179 -54.46 -3.75 -5.84
C LYS A 179 -55.24 -4.98 -5.41
N THR A 180 -55.85 -4.96 -4.23
CA THR A 180 -57.12 -5.65 -3.95
C THR A 180 -57.75 -5.02 -2.70
N GLY A 181 -58.93 -4.40 -2.90
CA GLY A 181 -60.08 -4.48 -2.00
C GLY A 181 -60.05 -3.77 -0.64
N ASP A 182 -61.16 -3.04 -0.41
CA ASP A 182 -61.80 -2.78 0.89
C ASP A 182 -61.45 -1.51 1.68
N GLU A 183 -62.45 -1.05 2.42
CA GLU A 183 -62.81 0.33 2.64
C GLU A 183 -62.22 0.97 3.92
N THR A 184 -62.27 2.31 3.97
CA THR A 184 -62.27 3.17 5.18
C THR A 184 -61.03 3.29 6.08
N ALA A 185 -60.22 4.34 5.86
CA ALA A 185 -59.56 5.10 6.95
C ALA A 185 -59.18 6.52 6.49
N PRO A 186 -59.29 7.56 7.34
CA PRO A 186 -59.39 8.96 6.93
C PRO A 186 -58.06 9.63 6.54
N PHE A 187 -58.15 10.54 5.56
CA PHE A 187 -57.14 11.48 5.11
C PHE A 187 -56.66 12.41 6.25
N PHE A 188 -55.36 12.41 6.55
CA PHE A 188 -54.73 13.49 7.31
C PHE A 188 -54.18 14.54 6.33
N PRO A 189 -54.70 15.79 6.29
CA PRO A 189 -54.13 16.83 5.45
C PRO A 189 -52.82 17.34 6.08
N PHE A 190 -51.74 17.30 5.30
CA PHE A 190 -50.46 17.91 5.66
C PHE A 190 -50.57 19.43 5.46
N VAL A 191 -50.48 20.20 6.55
CA VAL A 191 -50.56 21.66 6.54
C VAL A 191 -49.24 22.25 5.99
N LEU A 192 -49.32 22.94 4.85
CA LEU A 192 -48.25 23.72 4.27
C LEU A 192 -48.30 25.15 4.82
N ALA A 193 -47.40 25.49 5.75
CA ALA A 193 -47.21 26.87 6.23
C ALA A 193 -46.31 27.64 5.26
N LEU A 194 -46.87 28.69 4.63
CA LEU A 194 -46.20 29.60 3.70
C LEU A 194 -45.91 30.92 4.43
N ALA A 195 -44.63 31.25 4.63
CA ALA A 195 -44.21 32.52 5.24
C ALA A 195 -43.64 33.47 4.16
N ALA A 196 -44.47 34.45 3.81
CA ALA A 196 -44.24 35.85 3.40
C ALA A 196 -43.00 36.25 2.58
N GLY A 197 -43.26 36.92 1.43
CA GLY A 197 -42.38 37.98 0.93
C GLY A 197 -42.39 38.26 -0.57
N ALA A 198 -43.49 38.76 -1.16
CA ALA A 198 -43.48 39.71 -2.29
C ALA A 198 -44.91 40.18 -2.63
N VAL A 199 -45.15 41.48 -2.50
CA VAL A 199 -46.36 42.15 -2.99
C VAL A 199 -46.25 42.32 -4.51
N VAL A 200 -47.18 41.75 -5.27
CA VAL A 200 -47.41 42.09 -6.67
C VAL A 200 -48.83 42.65 -6.78
N MET A 201 -48.91 43.96 -6.97
CA MET A 201 -50.15 44.69 -7.26
C MET A 201 -50.48 44.50 -8.74
N ILE A 202 -51.60 43.84 -9.07
CA ILE A 202 -52.19 43.89 -10.41
C ILE A 202 -53.65 44.35 -10.28
N THR A 203 -53.93 45.47 -10.92
CA THR A 203 -55.19 46.22 -10.96
C THR A 203 -56.30 45.43 -11.66
N ARG A 204 -57.51 45.41 -11.07
CA ARG A 204 -58.71 44.89 -11.75
C ARG A 204 -59.20 45.88 -12.79
N LYS A 205 -59.36 45.43 -14.04
CA LYS A 205 -60.26 46.08 -15.02
C LYS A 205 -61.56 45.28 -15.07
N LYS A 206 -62.64 45.87 -14.55
CA LYS A 206 -64.01 45.35 -14.68
C LYS A 206 -64.51 45.76 -16.07
N ASN A 207 -64.81 44.80 -16.94
CA ASN A 207 -65.52 45.07 -18.19
C ASN A 207 -66.99 44.70 -18.00
N GLY A 208 -67.86 45.64 -18.40
CA GLY A 208 -69.27 45.44 -18.80
C GLY A 208 -70.20 44.98 -17.71
#